data_AF-A0A0C9XEX9-F1
#
_entry.id   AF-A0A0C9XEX9-F1
#
_cell.length_a   1.000
_cell.length_b   1.000
_cell.length_c   1.000
_cell.angle_alpha   90.00
_cell.angle_beta   90.00
_cell.angle_gamma   90.00
#
_symmetry.space_group_name_H-M   'P 1'
#
loop_
_entity.id
_entity.type
_entity.pdbx_description
1 polymer ?
#
loop_
_entity_poly.entity_id
_entity_poly.type
_entity_poly.pdbx_seq_one_letter_code
_entity_poly.pdbx_strand_id
1 'polypeptide(L)'
;WVDSCDEFKILITAAKAQEPVASYHTSKGQRPSQSNPRVGDRPPDMPEYSYEAFVDAITEFIIADDQSLNVVENPRLRRIFMLLRGDLKDSDIPHRTTIRNRIKEIWDEHLASLESEIKKAVLYILNCLSITSKIGWVTMDNATNNNTLMASLERELRARGIVFDRVENHIR
;
A
#
# COMPACT_ATOMS: atom_id res chain seq x y z
N TRP A 1 4.08 -39.35 -6.85
CA TRP A 1 4.49 -38.07 -7.45
C TRP A 1 3.27 -37.29 -7.92
N VAL A 2 2.30 -37.89 -8.63
CA VAL A 2 1.00 -37.24 -8.95
C VAL A 2 0.30 -36.74 -7.68
N ASP A 3 0.16 -37.60 -6.64
CA ASP A 3 -0.39 -37.17 -5.33
C ASP A 3 0.35 -35.97 -4.74
N SER A 4 1.68 -35.90 -4.90
CA SER A 4 2.49 -34.78 -4.41
C SER A 4 2.29 -33.53 -5.26
N CYS A 5 2.18 -33.66 -6.58
CA CYS A 5 1.83 -32.54 -7.45
C CYS A 5 0.44 -31.99 -7.11
N ASP A 6 -0.52 -32.85 -6.76
CA ASP A 6 -1.85 -32.43 -6.30
C ASP A 6 -1.78 -31.71 -4.95
N GLU A 7 -1.02 -32.24 -3.99
CA GLU A 7 -0.81 -31.65 -2.67
C GLU A 7 -0.16 -30.26 -2.77
N PHE A 8 0.86 -30.12 -3.61
CA PHE A 8 1.56 -28.86 -3.86
C PHE A 8 0.91 -27.98 -4.93
N LYS A 9 -0.26 -28.37 -5.47
CA LYS A 9 -0.99 -27.67 -6.54
C LYS A 9 -0.13 -27.36 -7.79
N ILE A 10 0.81 -28.23 -8.10
CA ILE A 10 1.69 -28.12 -9.27
C ILE A 10 1.00 -28.74 -10.49
N LEU A 11 0.76 -27.93 -11.53
CA LEU A 11 0.08 -28.38 -12.74
C LEU A 11 1.00 -29.24 -13.62
N ILE A 12 0.58 -30.47 -13.95
CA ILE A 12 1.30 -31.35 -14.87
C ILE A 12 0.90 -31.02 -16.31
N THR A 13 1.68 -30.17 -16.98
CA THR A 13 1.36 -29.62 -18.31
C THR A 13 1.89 -30.46 -19.48
N ALA A 14 2.75 -31.45 -19.22
CA ALA A 14 3.36 -32.26 -20.27
C ALA A 14 2.29 -33.11 -21.00
N ALA A 15 2.15 -32.91 -22.31
CA ALA A 15 1.11 -33.58 -23.13
C ALA A 15 1.14 -35.11 -23.02
N LYS A 16 2.34 -35.72 -22.96
CA LYS A 16 2.51 -37.17 -22.81
C LYS A 16 2.13 -37.71 -21.41
N ALA A 17 2.02 -36.83 -20.42
CA ALA A 17 1.70 -37.19 -19.04
C ALA A 17 0.20 -37.05 -18.71
N GLN A 18 -0.57 -36.35 -19.55
CA GLN A 18 -2.00 -36.08 -19.33
C GLN A 18 -2.84 -37.37 -19.24
N GLU A 19 -2.65 -38.30 -20.18
CA GLU A 19 -3.40 -39.57 -20.23
C GLU A 19 -3.05 -40.53 -19.07
N PRO A 20 -1.76 -40.72 -18.71
CA PRO A 20 -1.40 -41.44 -17.48
C PRO A 20 -1.95 -40.81 -16.19
N VAL A 21 -1.94 -39.48 -16.08
CA VAL A 21 -2.44 -38.74 -14.92
C VAL A 21 -3.96 -38.85 -14.80
N ALA A 22 -4.70 -38.71 -15.91
CA ALA A 22 -6.15 -38.90 -15.93
C ALA A 22 -6.56 -40.33 -15.52
N SER A 23 -5.81 -41.34 -15.99
CA SER A 23 -6.00 -42.74 -15.61
C SER A 23 -5.75 -42.95 -14.11
N TYR A 24 -4.72 -42.30 -13.57
CA TYR A 24 -4.39 -42.33 -12.15
C TYR A 24 -5.50 -41.71 -11.27
N HIS A 25 -6.01 -40.52 -11.60
CA HIS A 25 -7.12 -39.90 -10.86
C HIS A 25 -8.41 -40.74 -10.90
N THR A 26 -8.70 -41.34 -12.06
CA THR A 26 -9.86 -42.24 -12.22
C THR A 26 -9.73 -43.48 -11.34
N SER A 27 -8.53 -44.06 -11.23
CA SER A 27 -8.26 -45.20 -10.34
C SER A 27 -8.39 -44.87 -8.85
N LYS A 28 -8.17 -43.60 -8.49
CA LYS A 28 -8.31 -43.06 -7.12
C LYS A 28 -9.73 -42.59 -6.79
N GLY A 29 -10.69 -42.73 -7.71
CA GLY A 29 -12.08 -42.27 -7.53
C GLY A 29 -12.24 -40.75 -7.58
N GLN A 30 -11.20 -40.01 -7.96
CA GLN A 30 -11.29 -38.57 -8.21
C GLN A 30 -11.89 -38.38 -9.61
N ARG A 31 -13.16 -37.94 -9.68
CA ARG A 31 -13.75 -37.51 -10.95
C ARG A 31 -12.87 -36.40 -11.55
N PRO A 32 -12.61 -36.43 -12.86
CA PRO A 32 -11.95 -35.32 -13.51
C PRO A 32 -12.86 -34.11 -13.37
N SER A 33 -12.47 -33.18 -12.50
CA SER A 33 -13.07 -31.86 -12.45
C SER A 33 -12.82 -31.23 -13.81
N GLN A 34 -13.81 -31.30 -14.70
CA GLN A 34 -13.93 -30.34 -15.79
C GLN A 34 -14.16 -28.98 -15.14
N SER A 35 -13.10 -28.36 -14.66
CA SER A 35 -13.12 -26.93 -14.41
C SER A 35 -13.11 -26.28 -15.79
N ASN A 36 -14.30 -25.90 -16.26
CA ASN A 36 -14.47 -24.72 -17.11
C ASN A 36 -13.50 -23.62 -16.63
N PRO A 37 -12.86 -22.84 -17.52
CA PRO A 37 -11.91 -21.82 -17.12
C PRO A 37 -12.59 -20.90 -16.11
N ARG A 38 -12.16 -21.01 -14.85
CA ARG A 38 -12.80 -20.30 -13.74
C ARG A 38 -12.43 -18.83 -13.82
N VAL A 39 -13.37 -18.01 -13.37
CA VAL A 39 -13.27 -16.60 -13.01
C VAL A 39 -12.22 -16.40 -11.89
N GLY A 40 -10.98 -16.85 -12.07
CA GLY A 40 -10.13 -17.27 -10.94
C GLY A 40 -8.63 -16.95 -10.99
N ASP A 41 -8.15 -16.19 -11.98
CA ASP A 41 -6.75 -15.70 -12.00
C ASP A 41 -6.60 -14.28 -11.43
N ARG A 42 -7.69 -13.71 -10.91
CA ARG A 42 -7.65 -12.38 -10.30
C ARG A 42 -7.03 -12.48 -8.90
N PRO A 43 -6.02 -11.66 -8.55
CA PRO A 43 -5.49 -11.59 -7.20
C PRO A 43 -6.64 -11.38 -6.18
N PRO A 44 -6.63 -12.06 -5.01
CA PRO A 44 -7.73 -12.01 -4.04
C PRO A 44 -8.03 -10.60 -3.51
N ASP A 45 -7.03 -9.73 -3.55
CA ASP A 45 -7.03 -8.34 -3.11
C ASP A 45 -7.36 -7.34 -4.23
N MET A 46 -7.56 -7.79 -5.47
CA MET A 46 -7.79 -6.87 -6.57
C MET A 46 -9.22 -6.30 -6.52
N PRO A 47 -9.39 -4.98 -6.35
CA PRO A 47 -10.69 -4.35 -6.19
C PRO A 47 -11.53 -4.47 -7.47
N GLU A 48 -12.85 -4.51 -7.36
CA GLU A 48 -13.72 -4.30 -8.52
C GLU A 48 -13.39 -2.96 -9.17
N TYR A 49 -13.59 -2.87 -10.49
CA TYR A 49 -13.31 -1.62 -11.16
C TYR A 49 -14.21 -0.51 -10.62
N SER A 50 -13.58 0.57 -10.22
CA SER A 50 -14.16 1.88 -10.03
C SER A 50 -13.20 2.92 -10.62
N TYR A 51 -13.67 4.15 -10.82
CA TYR A 51 -12.77 5.23 -11.24
C TYR A 51 -11.63 5.44 -10.24
N GLU A 52 -11.95 5.44 -8.94
CA GLU A 52 -10.96 5.58 -7.87
C GLU A 52 -9.95 4.42 -7.87
N ALA A 53 -10.41 3.17 -8.01
CA ALA A 53 -9.52 2.02 -8.09
C ALA A 53 -8.61 2.06 -9.33
N PHE A 54 -9.10 2.64 -10.43
CA PHE A 54 -8.30 2.85 -11.64
C PHE A 54 -7.25 3.95 -11.46
N VAL A 55 -7.61 5.05 -10.80
CA VAL A 55 -6.69 6.13 -10.40
C VAL A 55 -5.60 5.60 -9.46
N ASP A 56 -5.99 4.83 -8.45
CA ASP A 56 -5.08 4.21 -7.49
C ASP A 56 -4.11 3.24 -8.17
N ALA A 57 -4.61 2.35 -9.04
CA ALA A 57 -3.77 1.41 -9.78
C ALA A 57 -2.75 2.11 -10.69
N ILE A 58 -3.14 3.20 -11.38
CA ILE A 58 -2.20 3.99 -12.18
C ILE A 58 -1.19 4.72 -11.29
N THR A 59 -1.63 5.24 -10.15
CA THR A 59 -0.77 5.94 -9.21
C THR A 59 0.27 4.99 -8.62
N GLU A 60 -0.14 3.79 -8.22
CA GLU A 60 0.74 2.73 -7.72
C GLU A 60 1.75 2.32 -8.78
N PHE A 61 1.32 2.05 -10.02
CA PHE A 61 2.23 1.76 -11.13
C PHE A 61 3.29 2.85 -11.32
N ILE A 62 2.90 4.12 -11.21
CA ILE A 62 3.84 5.24 -11.37
C ILE A 62 4.84 5.31 -10.22
N ILE A 63 4.39 5.12 -8.98
CA ILE A 63 5.24 5.20 -7.79
C ILE A 63 6.17 3.98 -7.71
N ALA A 64 5.65 2.78 -7.90
CA ALA A 64 6.38 1.53 -7.75
C ALA A 64 7.50 1.38 -8.78
N ASP A 65 7.25 1.82 -10.02
CA ASP A 65 8.20 1.67 -11.13
C ASP A 65 8.91 2.97 -11.52
N ASP A 66 8.86 4.02 -10.68
CA ASP A 66 9.44 5.35 -10.92
C ASP A 66 9.12 5.91 -12.32
N GLN A 67 7.87 5.76 -12.74
CA GLN A 67 7.45 6.18 -14.07
C GLN A 67 7.27 7.70 -14.14
N SER A 68 7.50 8.27 -15.31
CA SER A 68 7.13 9.66 -15.55
C SER A 68 5.63 9.86 -15.42
N LEU A 69 5.20 10.90 -14.71
CA LEU A 69 3.77 11.30 -14.69
C LEU A 69 3.20 11.58 -16.09
N ASN A 70 4.03 11.84 -17.09
CA ASN A 70 3.56 12.03 -18.47
C ASN A 70 3.19 10.70 -19.16
N VAL A 71 3.49 9.55 -18.57
CA VAL A 71 3.16 8.24 -19.15
C VAL A 71 1.66 8.09 -19.38
N VAL A 72 0.83 8.67 -18.50
CA VAL A 72 -0.63 8.64 -18.60
C VAL A 72 -1.18 9.52 -19.72
N GLU A 73 -0.36 10.41 -20.29
CA GLU A 73 -0.73 11.20 -21.47
C GLU A 73 -0.38 10.48 -22.77
N ASN A 74 0.28 9.32 -22.70
CA ASN A 74 0.68 8.56 -23.88
C ASN A 74 -0.57 8.00 -24.60
N PRO A 75 -0.82 8.39 -25.87
CA PRO A 75 -2.01 7.96 -26.59
C PRO A 75 -2.02 6.45 -26.88
N ARG A 76 -0.86 5.78 -26.93
CA ARG A 76 -0.79 4.32 -27.09
C ARG A 76 -1.24 3.61 -25.82
N LEU A 77 -0.81 4.09 -24.65
CA LEU A 77 -1.24 3.53 -23.38
C LEU A 77 -2.75 3.75 -23.16
N ARG A 78 -3.24 4.96 -23.45
CA ARG A 78 -4.68 5.28 -23.39
C ARG A 78 -5.52 4.36 -24.27
N ARG A 79 -5.04 4.06 -25.49
CA ARG A 79 -5.68 3.07 -26.38
C ARG A 79 -5.68 1.66 -25.81
N ILE A 80 -4.62 1.25 -25.10
CA ILE A 80 -4.59 -0.05 -24.42
C ILE A 80 -5.70 -0.10 -23.36
N PHE A 81 -5.87 0.95 -22.55
CA PHE A 81 -6.96 0.99 -21.56
C PHE A 81 -8.35 0.91 -22.20
N MET A 82 -8.60 1.66 -23.27
CA MET A 82 -9.86 1.60 -24.02
C MET A 82 -10.08 0.25 -24.75
N LEU A 83 -9.00 -0.42 -25.16
CA LEU A 83 -9.07 -1.77 -25.75
C LEU A 83 -9.47 -2.82 -24.71
N LEU A 84 -8.93 -2.71 -23.48
CA LEU A 84 -9.23 -3.62 -22.38
C LEU A 84 -10.64 -3.38 -21.80
N ARG A 85 -11.16 -2.15 -21.94
CA ARG A 85 -12.46 -1.75 -21.40
C ARG A 85 -13.27 -0.95 -22.43
N GLY A 86 -14.21 -1.64 -23.08
CA GLY A 86 -14.96 -1.08 -24.22
C GLY A 86 -15.92 0.07 -23.90
N ASP A 87 -16.33 0.26 -22.65
CA ASP A 87 -17.14 1.40 -22.20
C ASP A 87 -16.32 2.61 -21.76
N LEU A 88 -14.98 2.48 -21.67
CA LEU A 88 -14.08 3.54 -21.24
C LEU A 88 -13.83 4.56 -22.35
N LYS A 89 -13.99 5.84 -22.06
CA LYS A 89 -13.60 6.93 -22.96
C LYS A 89 -12.27 7.53 -22.56
N ASP A 90 -11.60 8.17 -23.50
CA ASP A 90 -10.34 8.87 -23.22
C ASP A 90 -10.47 9.96 -22.14
N SER A 91 -11.63 10.62 -22.08
CA SER A 91 -11.98 11.61 -21.05
C SER A 91 -12.07 11.02 -19.64
N ASP A 92 -12.31 9.72 -19.54
CA ASP A 92 -12.46 9.01 -18.27
C ASP A 92 -11.09 8.50 -17.76
N ILE A 93 -10.02 8.65 -18.55
CA ILE A 93 -8.67 8.27 -18.14
C ILE A 93 -8.02 9.42 -17.37
N PRO A 94 -7.50 9.19 -16.16
CA PRO A 94 -6.90 10.27 -15.37
C PRO A 94 -5.73 10.91 -16.11
N HIS A 95 -5.71 12.23 -16.10
CA HIS A 95 -4.60 13.01 -16.62
C HIS A 95 -3.51 13.20 -15.55
N ARG A 96 -2.35 13.68 -15.99
CA ARG A 96 -1.18 13.96 -15.14
C ARG A 96 -1.53 14.76 -13.88
N THR A 97 -2.41 15.75 -14.01
CA THR A 97 -2.83 16.58 -12.86
C THR A 97 -3.61 15.77 -11.83
N THR A 98 -4.51 14.87 -12.28
CA THR A 98 -5.26 13.97 -11.40
C THR A 98 -4.31 13.07 -10.63
N ILE A 99 -3.39 12.40 -11.33
CA ILE A 99 -2.40 11.53 -10.69
C ILE A 99 -1.51 12.30 -9.73
N ARG A 100 -1.04 13.50 -10.12
CA ARG A 100 -0.23 14.35 -9.23
C ARG A 100 -0.96 14.68 -7.93
N ASN A 101 -2.25 15.03 -8.02
CA ASN A 101 -3.04 15.35 -6.84
C ASN A 101 -3.22 14.11 -5.96
N ARG A 102 -3.48 12.95 -6.57
CA ARG A 102 -3.58 11.68 -5.83
C ARG A 102 -2.30 11.33 -5.09
N ILE A 103 -1.13 11.51 -5.72
CA ILE A 103 0.18 11.30 -5.07
C ILE A 103 0.33 12.24 -3.86
N LYS A 104 -0.09 13.50 -3.96
CA LYS A 104 -0.04 14.43 -2.82
C LYS A 104 -0.91 13.96 -1.66
N GLU A 105 -2.13 13.50 -1.94
CA GLU A 105 -3.03 12.97 -0.91
C GLU A 105 -2.41 11.75 -0.22
N ILE A 106 -1.90 10.78 -1.00
CA ILE A 106 -1.21 9.60 -0.47
C ILE A 106 -0.01 10.03 0.38
N TRP A 107 0.77 11.02 -0.09
CA TRP A 107 1.91 11.55 0.64
C TRP A 107 1.52 12.19 1.97
N ASP A 108 0.45 13.00 1.99
CA ASP A 108 -0.03 13.66 3.20
C ASP A 108 -0.52 12.64 4.23
N GLU A 109 -1.23 11.59 3.80
CA GLU A 109 -1.64 10.46 4.65
C GLU A 109 -0.43 9.71 5.22
N HIS A 110 0.56 9.37 4.39
CA HIS A 110 1.78 8.70 4.83
C HIS A 110 2.59 9.56 5.79
N LEU A 111 2.70 10.87 5.52
CA LEU A 111 3.42 11.81 6.36
C LEU A 111 2.75 11.94 7.74
N ALA A 112 1.42 12.02 7.79
CA ALA A 112 0.67 12.04 9.03
C ALA A 112 0.86 10.75 9.85
N SER A 113 0.89 9.59 9.18
CA SER A 113 1.17 8.31 9.83
C SER A 113 2.60 8.25 10.38
N LEU A 114 3.60 8.64 9.58
CA LEU A 114 5.01 8.69 10.01
C LEU A 114 5.22 9.63 11.20
N GLU A 115 4.59 10.80 11.16
CA GLU A 115 4.62 11.76 12.26
C GLU A 115 4.06 11.14 13.56
N SER A 116 2.98 10.37 13.49
CA SER A 116 2.41 9.65 14.62
C SER A 116 3.37 8.59 15.19
N GLU A 117 4.01 7.80 14.33
CA GLU A 117 4.93 6.74 14.75
C GLU A 117 6.22 7.30 15.39
N ILE A 118 6.77 8.39 14.84
CA ILE A 118 7.94 9.07 15.44
C ILE A 118 7.60 9.59 16.84
N LYS A 119 6.43 10.20 17.03
CA LYS A 119 5.98 10.67 18.35
C LYS A 119 5.92 9.53 19.37
N LYS A 120 5.33 8.38 18.98
CA LYS A 120 5.26 7.20 19.84
C LYS A 120 6.66 6.69 20.21
N ALA A 121 7.57 6.62 19.25
CA ALA A 121 8.95 6.17 19.48
C ALA A 121 9.68 7.08 20.47
N VAL A 122 9.58 8.40 20.31
CA VAL A 122 10.20 9.38 21.24
C VAL A 122 9.66 9.20 22.66
N LEU A 123 8.34 9.13 22.83
CA LEU A 123 7.72 8.95 24.15
C LEU A 123 8.07 7.61 24.79
N TYR A 124 8.19 6.55 23.98
CA TYR A 124 8.63 5.24 24.43
C TYR A 124 10.04 5.30 25.03
N ILE A 125 10.99 5.93 24.31
CA ILE A 125 12.37 6.09 24.79
C ILE A 125 12.42 6.89 26.10
N LEU A 126 11.71 8.02 26.18
CA LEU A 126 11.64 8.85 27.39
C LEU A 126 11.14 8.05 28.60
N ASN A 127 10.12 7.20 28.38
CA ASN A 127 9.57 6.33 29.40
C ASN A 127 10.55 5.23 29.83
N CYS A 128 11.20 4.54 28.88
CA CYS A 128 12.20 3.51 29.18
C CYS A 128 13.35 4.08 30.02
N LEU A 129 13.77 5.31 29.74
CA LEU A 129 14.82 5.99 30.51
C LEU A 129 14.32 6.58 31.83
N SER A 130 13.02 6.55 32.12
CA SER A 130 12.41 7.18 33.29
C SER A 130 12.77 8.66 33.44
N ILE A 131 12.97 9.35 32.31
CA ILE A 131 13.28 10.78 32.26
C ILE A 131 12.09 11.62 31.81
N THR A 132 10.95 11.01 31.47
CA THR A 132 9.74 11.73 31.04
C THR A 132 9.33 12.82 32.04
N SER A 133 9.38 12.54 33.34
CA SER A 133 9.08 13.52 34.41
C SER A 133 10.20 14.52 34.68
N LYS A 134 11.37 14.35 34.06
CA LYS A 134 12.55 15.19 34.21
C LYS A 134 12.80 16.08 32.99
N ILE A 135 11.89 16.07 32.01
CA ILE A 135 11.99 16.94 30.83
C ILE A 135 11.76 18.38 31.30
N GLY A 136 12.85 19.15 31.35
CA GLY A 136 12.81 20.58 31.69
C GLY A 136 12.90 21.46 30.45
N TRP A 137 13.92 21.24 29.61
CA TRP A 137 14.19 22.10 28.46
C TRP A 137 14.54 21.25 27.26
N VAL A 138 13.99 21.59 26.09
CA VAL A 138 14.23 20.91 24.82
C VAL A 138 14.91 21.91 23.89
N THR A 139 16.03 21.52 23.28
CA THR A 139 16.71 22.29 22.24
C THR A 139 16.57 21.56 20.91
N MET A 140 16.20 22.30 19.86
CA MET A 140 15.98 21.78 18.52
C MET A 140 16.41 22.82 17.49
N ASP A 141 16.71 22.40 16.26
CA ASP A 141 17.06 23.30 15.18
C ASP A 141 15.84 24.15 14.72
N ASN A 142 16.06 25.17 13.89
CA ASN A 142 15.01 26.12 13.48
C ASN A 142 14.11 25.59 12.35
N ALA A 143 13.80 24.29 12.36
CA ALA A 143 12.90 23.67 11.40
C ALA A 143 11.43 23.83 11.83
N THR A 144 10.54 24.17 10.90
CA THR A 144 9.12 24.42 11.22
C THR A 144 8.39 23.19 11.77
N ASN A 145 8.81 21.98 11.39
CA ASN A 145 8.26 20.71 11.89
C ASN A 145 8.55 20.50 13.40
N ASN A 146 9.58 21.12 13.95
CA ASN A 146 9.90 21.06 15.38
C ASN A 146 8.83 21.74 16.25
N ASN A 147 8.16 22.78 15.72
CA ASN A 147 7.01 23.39 16.39
C ASN A 147 5.85 22.38 16.54
N THR A 148 5.60 21.57 15.51
CA THR A 148 4.55 20.53 15.52
C THR A 148 4.88 19.41 16.50
N LEU A 149 6.15 19.01 16.57
CA LEU A 149 6.64 18.05 17.56
C LEU A 149 6.44 18.60 18.98
N MET A 150 6.85 19.84 19.25
CA MET A 150 6.73 20.47 20.57
C MET A 150 5.28 20.62 21.03
N ALA A 151 4.36 20.98 20.13
CA ALA A 151 2.93 21.01 20.43
C ALA A 151 2.37 19.62 20.79
N SER A 152 2.86 18.58 20.12
CA SER A 152 2.44 17.21 20.40
C SER A 152 3.02 16.72 21.72
N LEU A 153 4.29 17.01 21.98
CA LEU A 153 4.97 16.67 23.23
C LEU A 153 4.27 17.31 24.44
N GLU A 154 3.89 18.58 24.33
CA GLU A 154 3.08 19.28 25.33
C GLU A 154 1.77 18.55 25.64
N ARG A 155 1.00 18.19 24.60
CA ARG A 155 -0.26 17.47 24.76
C ARG A 155 -0.08 16.14 25.50
N GLU A 156 0.93 15.37 25.11
CA GLU A 156 1.20 14.04 25.65
C GLU A 156 1.74 14.08 27.09
N LEU A 157 2.61 15.05 27.41
CA LEU A 157 3.12 15.24 28.77
C LEU A 157 2.02 15.74 29.71
N ARG A 158 1.19 16.68 29.26
CA ARG A 158 0.04 17.17 30.05
C ARG A 158 -1.00 16.08 30.29
N ALA A 159 -1.26 15.22 29.31
CA ALA A 159 -2.13 14.06 29.49
C ALA A 159 -1.61 13.08 30.57
N ARG A 160 -0.31 13.10 30.86
CA ARG A 160 0.36 12.33 31.92
C ARG A 160 0.53 13.11 33.23
N GLY A 161 -0.04 14.30 33.35
CA GLY A 161 0.07 15.16 34.53
C GLY A 161 1.42 15.88 34.68
N ILE A 162 2.23 15.92 33.62
CA ILE A 162 3.53 16.61 33.62
C ILE A 162 3.32 18.03 33.07
N VAL A 163 3.71 19.02 33.85
CA VAL A 163 3.67 20.43 33.44
C VAL A 163 4.72 20.65 32.35
N PHE A 164 4.26 20.99 31.16
CA PHE A 164 5.10 21.31 30.02
C PHE A 164 4.41 22.39 29.18
N ASP A 165 5.18 23.34 28.67
CA ASP A 165 4.75 24.39 27.77
C ASP A 165 5.71 24.45 26.59
N ARG A 166 5.17 24.30 25.37
CA ARG A 166 5.99 24.23 24.16
C ARG A 166 6.80 25.50 23.87
N VAL A 167 6.43 26.65 24.42
CA VAL A 167 7.11 27.93 24.20
C VAL A 167 8.15 28.12 25.29
N GLU A 168 7.75 27.98 26.55
CA GLU A 168 8.65 28.22 27.69
C GLU A 168 9.71 27.12 27.82
N ASN A 169 9.41 25.87 27.45
CA ASN A 169 10.35 24.76 27.55
C ASN A 169 11.18 24.52 26.27
N HIS A 170 11.16 25.46 25.32
CA HIS A 170 11.95 25.41 24.08
C HIS A 170 13.13 26.39 24.09
N ILE A 171 14.35 25.89 23.97
CA ILE A 171 15.57 26.70 23.80
C ILE A 171 15.92 26.73 22.30
N ARG A 172 15.86 27.92 21.71
CA ARG A 172 16.33 28.21 20.35
C ARG A 172 17.81 28.53 20.30
#